data_AF-A0A948SDB5-F1
#
_entry.id   AF-A0A948SDB5-F1
#
_cell.length_a   1.000
_cell.length_b   1.000
_cell.length_c   1.000
_cell.angle_alpha   90.00
_cell.angle_beta   90.00
_cell.angle_gamma   90.00
#
_symmetry.space_group_name_H-M   'P 1'
#
loop_
_entity.id
_entity.type
_entity.pdbx_description
1 polymer ?
#
loop_
_entity_poly.entity_id
_entity_poly.type
_entity_poly.pdbx_seq_one_letter_code
_entity_poly.pdbx_strand_id
1 'polypeptide(L)'
;MKAKRSGRLMDAFIADLAKFCRSKHGRVTELAKHLGIAQPHVSAWLAGTQEPSGEHTLRIQAWIQAEGATPAQGRAVRVRAVKEPSVSPVAEETPVWLL
;
A
#
# COMPACT_ATOMS: atom_id res chain seq x y z
N MET A 1 -32.57 5.92 -21.34
CA MET A 1 -31.86 6.45 -20.15
C MET A 1 -30.72 5.50 -19.77
N LYS A 2 -29.47 5.77 -20.18
CA LYS A 2 -28.31 4.91 -19.83
C LYS A 2 -27.80 5.30 -18.44
N ALA A 3 -27.82 4.34 -17.52
CA ALA A 3 -27.55 4.56 -16.11
C ALA A 3 -26.13 5.10 -15.84
N LYS A 4 -26.06 6.09 -14.94
CA LYS A 4 -24.88 6.67 -14.28
C LYS A 4 -24.25 5.64 -13.31
N ARG A 5 -23.88 4.46 -13.82
CA ARG A 5 -23.37 3.34 -13.01
C ARG A 5 -22.04 3.69 -12.33
N SER A 6 -21.16 4.40 -13.03
CA SER A 6 -19.84 4.79 -12.51
C SER A 6 -19.95 5.75 -11.32
N GLY A 7 -20.88 6.71 -11.38
CA GLY A 7 -21.09 7.67 -10.30
C GLY A 7 -21.50 7.00 -8.98
N ARG A 8 -22.35 5.98 -9.02
CA ARG A 8 -22.77 5.26 -7.80
C ARG A 8 -21.66 4.42 -7.17
N LEU A 9 -20.76 3.86 -7.99
CA LEU A 9 -19.63 3.08 -7.49
C LEU A 9 -18.60 3.98 -6.81
N MET A 10 -18.31 5.15 -7.40
CA MET A 10 -17.39 6.11 -6.79
C MET A 10 -17.97 6.73 -5.53
N ASP A 11 -19.27 7.03 -5.50
CA ASP A 11 -19.94 7.54 -4.30
C ASP A 11 -19.85 6.54 -3.13
N ALA A 12 -20.12 5.25 -3.39
CA ALA A 12 -19.97 4.19 -2.40
C ALA A 12 -18.52 4.04 -1.91
N PHE A 13 -17.55 4.11 -2.82
CA PHE A 13 -16.13 4.06 -2.48
C PHE A 13 -15.71 5.24 -1.58
N ILE A 14 -16.11 6.46 -1.93
CA ILE A 14 -15.83 7.65 -1.12
C ILE A 14 -16.50 7.57 0.24
N ALA A 15 -17.73 7.04 0.32
CA ALA A 15 -18.41 6.82 1.59
C ALA A 15 -17.66 5.82 2.48
N ASP A 16 -17.15 4.72 1.94
CA ASP A 16 -16.36 3.75 2.71
C ASP A 16 -14.98 4.29 3.10
N LEU A 17 -14.32 5.04 2.21
CA LEU A 17 -13.10 5.78 2.54
C LEU A 17 -13.35 6.76 3.70
N ALA A 18 -14.46 7.50 3.68
CA ALA A 18 -14.82 8.43 4.74
C ALA A 18 -15.03 7.71 6.08
N LYS A 19 -15.71 6.55 6.08
CA LYS A 19 -15.84 5.72 7.30
C LYS A 19 -14.48 5.27 7.81
N PHE A 20 -13.61 4.80 6.92
CA PHE A 20 -12.25 4.37 7.27
C PHE A 20 -11.39 5.52 7.81
N CYS A 21 -11.52 6.74 7.26
CA CYS A 21 -10.82 7.91 7.75
C CYS A 21 -11.34 8.38 9.12
N ARG A 22 -12.63 8.16 9.42
CA ARG A 22 -13.24 8.52 10.71
C ARG A 22 -12.93 7.52 11.82
N SER A 23 -12.47 6.30 11.51
CA SER A 23 -12.18 5.28 12.52
C SER A 23 -10.97 5.62 13.41
N LYS A 24 -10.05 6.48 12.93
CA LYS A 24 -8.85 6.90 13.67
C LYS A 24 -8.57 8.37 13.43
N HIS A 25 -8.34 9.13 14.50
CA HIS A 25 -7.93 10.53 14.37
C HIS A 25 -6.58 10.63 13.63
N GLY A 26 -6.46 11.58 12.69
CA GLY A 26 -5.23 11.79 11.89
C GLY A 26 -5.08 10.88 10.67
N ARG A 27 -6.00 9.93 10.43
CA ARG A 27 -5.97 9.00 9.29
C ARG A 27 -5.96 9.71 7.92
N VAL A 28 -6.61 10.87 7.82
CA VAL A 28 -6.59 11.71 6.61
C VAL A 28 -5.19 12.22 6.32
N THR A 29 -4.44 12.63 7.35
CA THR A 29 -3.05 13.06 7.23
C THR A 29 -2.13 11.90 6.90
N GLU A 30 -2.35 10.72 7.49
CA GLU A 30 -1.63 9.49 7.13
C GLU A 30 -1.86 9.10 5.67
N LEU A 31 -3.11 9.17 5.19
CA LEU A 31 -3.45 8.88 3.80
C LEU A 31 -2.80 9.89 2.84
N ALA A 32 -2.85 11.18 3.17
CA ALA A 32 -2.23 12.22 2.36
C ALA A 32 -0.71 11.98 2.20
N LYS A 33 -0.04 11.61 3.30
CA LYS A 33 1.39 11.23 3.30
C LYS A 33 1.65 9.97 2.48
N HIS A 34 0.81 8.94 2.63
CA HIS A 34 0.94 7.69 1.88
C HIS A 34 0.81 7.91 0.37
N LEU A 35 -0.10 8.79 -0.05
CA LEU A 35 -0.31 9.13 -1.45
C LEU A 35 0.69 10.18 -1.98
N GLY A 36 1.44 10.85 -1.11
CA GLY A 36 2.35 11.93 -1.48
C GLY A 36 1.65 13.21 -1.93
N ILE A 37 0.43 13.47 -1.44
CA ILE A 37 -0.39 14.63 -1.83
C ILE A 37 -0.73 15.51 -0.63
N ALA A 38 -1.18 16.74 -0.90
CA ALA A 38 -1.63 17.63 0.16
C ALA A 38 -2.98 17.19 0.75
N GLN A 39 -3.12 17.33 2.07
CA GLN A 39 -4.34 17.00 2.83
C GLN A 39 -5.65 17.62 2.29
N PRO A 40 -5.65 18.85 1.72
CA PRO A 40 -6.86 19.42 1.11
C PRO A 40 -7.42 18.59 -0.05
N HIS A 41 -6.58 17.91 -0.83
CA HIS A 41 -7.07 17.04 -1.91
C HIS A 41 -7.87 15.87 -1.36
N VAL A 42 -7.35 15.20 -0.33
CA VAL A 42 -8.07 14.13 0.35
C VAL A 42 -9.38 14.65 0.92
N SER A 43 -9.37 15.83 1.54
CA SER A 43 -10.57 16.44 2.11
C SER A 43 -11.63 16.78 1.04
N ALA A 44 -11.19 17.25 -0.14
CA ALA A 44 -12.07 17.52 -1.28
C ALA A 44 -12.75 16.25 -1.81
N TRP A 45 -12.05 15.10 -1.80
CA TRP A 45 -12.63 13.81 -2.15
C TRP A 45 -13.69 13.37 -1.15
N LEU A 46 -13.40 13.49 0.16
CA LEU A 46 -14.34 13.13 1.22
C LEU A 46 -15.58 14.04 1.26
N ALA A 47 -15.44 15.29 0.80
CA ALA A 47 -16.55 16.22 0.65
C ALA A 47 -17.36 16.01 -0.64
N GLY A 48 -16.89 15.16 -1.56
CA GLY A 48 -17.51 14.95 -2.88
C GLY A 48 -17.31 16.10 -3.86
N THR A 49 -16.46 17.08 -3.54
CA THR A 49 -16.17 18.24 -4.40
C THR A 49 -15.24 17.86 -5.55
N GLN A 50 -14.40 16.85 -5.36
CA GLN A 50 -13.48 16.35 -6.37
C GLN A 50 -13.50 14.82 -6.38
N GLU A 51 -13.35 14.21 -7.56
CA GLU A 51 -13.19 12.76 -7.67
C GLU A 51 -11.69 12.39 -7.67
N PRO A 52 -11.27 11.34 -6.94
CA PRO A 52 -9.92 10.83 -7.05
C PRO A 52 -9.66 10.27 -8.46
N SER A 53 -8.43 10.42 -8.94
CA SER A 53 -8.02 9.75 -10.18
C SER A 53 -7.98 8.24 -9.98
N GLY A 54 -8.09 7.47 -11.07
CA GLY A 54 -8.03 6.01 -11.02
C GLY A 54 -6.78 5.46 -10.31
N GLU A 55 -5.64 6.13 -10.49
CA GLU A 55 -4.39 5.80 -9.79
C GLU A 55 -4.52 5.96 -8.26
N HIS A 56 -5.07 7.09 -7.81
CA HIS A 56 -5.30 7.32 -6.39
C HIS A 56 -6.27 6.31 -5.80
N THR A 57 -7.35 5.99 -6.51
CA THR A 57 -8.34 4.97 -6.09
C THR A 57 -7.66 3.62 -5.85
N LEU A 58 -6.79 3.17 -6.75
CA LEU A 58 -6.05 1.91 -6.60
C LEU A 58 -5.11 1.93 -5.39
N ARG A 59 -4.37 3.02 -5.19
CA ARG A 59 -3.48 3.16 -4.03
C ARG A 59 -4.23 3.19 -2.70
N ILE A 60 -5.34 3.92 -2.65
CA ILE A 60 -6.23 3.96 -1.48
C ILE A 60 -6.74 2.56 -1.15
N GLN A 61 -7.19 1.80 -2.15
CA GLN A 61 -7.68 0.44 -1.96
C GLN A 61 -6.57 -0.48 -1.42
N ALA A 62 -5.37 -0.43 -2.00
CA ALA A 62 -4.23 -1.19 -1.50
C ALA A 62 -3.90 -0.86 -0.03
N TRP A 63 -3.94 0.42 0.32
CA TRP A 63 -3.65 0.88 1.67
C TRP A 63 -4.70 0.42 2.70
N ILE A 64 -6.00 0.54 2.38
CA ILE A 64 -7.09 0.07 3.24
C ILE A 64 -6.97 -1.45 3.49
N GLN A 65 -6.67 -2.21 2.45
CA GLN A 65 -6.50 -3.67 2.55
C GLN A 65 -5.29 -4.04 3.42
N ALA A 66 -4.19 -3.30 3.32
CA ALA A 66 -2.99 -3.53 4.14
C ALA A 66 -3.26 -3.26 5.64
N GLU A 67 -4.09 -2.27 5.95
CA GLU A 67 -4.43 -1.90 7.32
C GLU A 67 -5.50 -2.81 7.94
N GLY A 68 -6.46 -3.29 7.13
CA GLY A 68 -7.48 -4.27 7.53
C GLY A 68 -6.92 -5.69 7.66
N ALA A 69 -5.76 -5.96 7.06
CA ALA A 69 -4.99 -7.16 7.31
C ALA A 69 -4.32 -7.06 8.69
N THR A 70 -5.11 -7.28 9.76
CA THR A 70 -4.56 -7.84 10.99
C THR A 70 -3.65 -9.02 10.60
N PRO A 71 -2.45 -9.18 11.18
CA PRO A 71 -1.57 -10.30 10.88
C PRO A 71 -2.17 -11.60 11.42
N ALA A 72 -3.22 -12.10 10.77
CA ALA A 72 -3.52 -13.52 10.71
C ALA A 72 -2.46 -14.14 9.80
N GLN A 73 -1.26 -14.24 10.36
CA GLN A 73 -0.12 -14.91 9.81
C GLN A 73 -0.48 -16.38 9.63
N GLY A 74 -0.77 -16.73 8.38
CA GLY A 74 -1.12 -18.08 7.97
C GLY A 74 -0.67 -18.39 6.55
N ARG A 75 0.38 -17.73 6.04
CA ARG A 75 1.14 -18.30 4.92
C ARG A 75 2.60 -17.89 5.03
N ALA A 76 3.37 -18.75 5.67
CA ALA A 76 4.81 -18.83 5.45
C ALA A 76 5.03 -19.14 3.97
N VAL A 77 5.13 -18.10 3.14
CA VAL A 77 5.85 -18.22 1.88
C VAL A 77 7.31 -18.30 2.29
N ARG A 78 7.81 -19.53 2.48
CA ARG A 78 9.24 -19.79 2.33
C ARG A 78 9.60 -19.38 0.91
N VAL A 79 10.00 -18.13 0.73
CA VAL A 79 10.95 -17.79 -0.32
C VAL A 79 12.17 -18.67 -0.05
N ARG A 80 12.29 -19.77 -0.81
CA ARG A 80 13.56 -20.45 -0.95
C ARG A 80 14.53 -19.34 -1.37
N ALA A 81 15.51 -19.09 -0.52
CA ALA A 81 16.70 -18.34 -0.86
C ALA A 81 17.22 -18.91 -2.18
N VAL A 82 16.91 -18.22 -3.28
CA VAL A 82 17.63 -18.41 -4.52
C VAL A 82 18.97 -17.80 -4.20
N LYS A 83 19.92 -18.69 -3.90
CA LYS A 83 21.32 -18.37 -3.67
C LYS A 83 21.78 -17.55 -4.87
N GLU A 84 21.93 -16.26 -4.64
CA GLU A 84 22.56 -15.34 -5.59
C GLU A 84 23.92 -15.95 -5.98
N PRO A 85 24.21 -16.15 -7.28
CA PRO A 85 25.51 -16.64 -7.70
C PRO A 85 26.49 -15.48 -7.57
N SER A 86 27.07 -15.32 -6.38
CA SER A 86 28.26 -14.49 -6.18
C SER A 86 29.41 -15.13 -6.96
N VAL A 87 29.65 -14.59 -8.15
CA VAL A 87 30.85 -14.85 -8.94
C VAL A 87 32.01 -14.08 -8.30
N SER A 88 32.95 -14.85 -7.70
CA SER A 88 34.42 -14.66 -7.67
C SER A 88 35.00 -13.44 -6.89
N PRO A 89 36.21 -13.52 -6.26
CA PRO A 89 37.43 -14.03 -6.88
C PRO A 89 38.39 -14.89 -6.01
N VAL A 90 39.30 -15.52 -6.76
CA VAL A 90 40.58 -16.16 -6.41
C VAL A 90 41.38 -15.48 -5.28
N ALA A 91 41.85 -16.29 -4.33
CA ALA A 91 43.13 -16.19 -3.59
C ALA A 91 43.22 -17.44 -2.69
N GLU A 92 43.91 -18.50 -3.12
CA GLU A 92 45.24 -18.84 -2.60
C GLU A 92 45.66 -18.00 -1.39
N GLU A 93 45.80 -18.64 -0.23
CA GLU A 93 47.07 -18.77 0.48
C GLU A 93 46.85 -19.58 1.76
N THR A 94 47.65 -20.63 1.92
CA THR A 94 47.59 -21.58 3.04
C THR A 94 48.64 -21.18 4.07
N PRO A 95 48.29 -20.85 5.32
CA PRO A 95 49.25 -20.90 6.42
C PRO A 95 49.09 -22.21 7.18
N VAL A 96 50.00 -23.15 6.91
CA VAL A 96 50.18 -24.38 7.70
C VAL A 96 50.91 -24.02 9.00
N TRP A 97 50.14 -23.70 10.05
CA TRP A 97 50.65 -23.61 11.42
C TRP A 97 49.63 -24.06 12.48
N LEU A 98 48.89 -25.15 12.23
CA LEU A 98 48.21 -25.87 13.31
C LEU A 98 47.95 -27.34 12.90
N LEU A 99 48.75 -28.22 13.52
CA LEU A 99 48.54 -29.66 13.78
C LEU A 99 48.88 -30.65 12.66
#